data_AF-A0A9E1Q7Y0-F1
#
_entry.id   AF-A0A9E1Q7Y0-F1
#
_cell.length_a   1.000
_cell.length_b   1.000
_cell.length_c   1.000
_cell.angle_alpha   90.00
_cell.angle_beta   90.00
_cell.angle_gamma   90.00
#
_symmetry.space_group_name_H-M   'P 1'
#
loop_
_entity.id
_entity.type
_entity.pdbx_description
1 polymer ?
#
loop_
_entity_poly.entity_id
_entity_poly.type
_entity_poly.pdbx_seq_one_letter_code
_entity_poly.pdbx_strand_id
1 'polypeptide(L)'
;QNVDVRGVASQIRTNMDHPKRLLLLQYLYGIAKSDGNVDKSEIDLIRTIARHLGISAKDITSIEEPFNTGSANPYKVLEISKDCSNSEVKKAYRKLAIKFHPDKIGDLGEGPNKQAKERFLQVQSAYEEIKKTRGFK
;
A
#
# COMPACT_ATOMS: atom_id res chain seq x y z
N GLN A 1 -4.42 11.56 25.91
CA GLN A 1 -5.39 10.45 25.92
C GLN A 1 -4.69 9.20 25.41
N ASN A 2 -4.71 8.09 26.16
CA ASN A 2 -4.09 6.83 25.72
C ASN A 2 -5.16 6.05 24.94
N VAL A 3 -5.24 6.28 23.63
CA VAL A 3 -6.18 5.55 22.77
C VAL A 3 -5.74 4.10 22.70
N ASP A 4 -6.63 3.15 22.97
CA ASP A 4 -6.32 1.72 22.78
C ASP A 4 -6.27 1.39 21.29
N VAL A 5 -5.10 1.63 20.70
CA VAL A 5 -4.80 1.37 19.30
C VAL A 5 -5.07 -0.10 18.93
N ARG A 6 -4.88 -1.03 19.87
CA ARG A 6 -5.06 -2.47 19.61
C ARG A 6 -6.53 -2.82 19.52
N GLY A 7 -7.33 -2.37 20.48
CA GLY A 7 -8.78 -2.58 20.50
C GLY A 7 -9.45 -2.00 19.25
N VAL A 8 -9.11 -0.76 18.89
CA VAL A 8 -9.65 -0.09 17.70
C VAL A 8 -9.25 -0.83 16.42
N ALA A 9 -7.96 -1.17 16.26
CA ALA A 9 -7.51 -1.90 15.07
C ALA A 9 -8.15 -3.30 14.94
N SER A 10 -8.40 -3.98 16.05
CA SER A 10 -9.09 -5.29 16.06
C SER A 10 -10.56 -5.18 15.66
N GLN A 11 -11.26 -4.12 16.09
CA GLN A 11 -12.63 -3.85 15.68
C GLN A 11 -12.71 -3.53 14.18
N ILE A 12 -11.79 -2.70 13.67
CA ILE A 12 -11.70 -2.40 12.24
C ILE A 12 -11.43 -3.69 11.45
N ARG A 13 -10.53 -4.55 11.92
CA ARG A 13 -10.27 -5.86 11.28
C ARG A 13 -11.52 -6.70 11.13
N THR A 14 -12.42 -6.67 12.10
CA THR A 14 -13.64 -7.49 12.12
C THR A 14 -14.73 -6.91 11.21
N ASN A 15 -14.81 -5.58 11.10
CA ASN A 15 -15.90 -4.89 10.39
C ASN A 15 -15.53 -4.36 9.00
N MET A 16 -14.27 -4.49 8.58
CA MET A 16 -13.77 -3.90 7.33
C MET A 16 -13.09 -4.93 6.43
N ASP A 17 -13.51 -4.96 5.16
CA ASP A 17 -12.91 -5.81 4.13
C ASP A 17 -11.41 -5.54 3.96
N HIS A 18 -10.68 -6.56 3.53
CA HIS A 18 -9.23 -6.46 3.39
C HIS A 18 -8.76 -5.30 2.48
N PRO A 19 -9.34 -5.04 1.28
CA PRO A 19 -8.91 -3.92 0.44
C PRO A 19 -9.08 -2.56 1.12
N LYS A 20 -10.18 -2.35 1.86
CA LYS A 20 -10.45 -1.10 2.59
C LYS A 20 -9.44 -0.88 3.71
N ARG A 21 -9.00 -1.95 4.40
CA ARG A 21 -7.93 -1.87 5.42
C ARG A 21 -6.58 -1.43 4.83
N LEU A 22 -6.30 -1.80 3.58
CA LEU A 22 -5.08 -1.35 2.89
C LEU A 22 -5.14 0.12 2.52
N LEU A 23 -6.30 0.61 2.09
CA LEU A 23 -6.51 2.04 1.85
C LEU A 23 -6.37 2.84 3.15
N LEU A 24 -6.90 2.33 4.26
CA LEU A 24 -6.69 2.95 5.56
C LEU A 24 -5.20 3.02 5.93
N LEU A 25 -4.44 1.96 5.68
CA LEU A 25 -3.00 1.96 5.94
C LEU A 25 -2.27 3.00 5.07
N GLN A 26 -2.59 3.07 3.78
CA GLN A 26 -2.05 4.08 2.87
C GLN A 26 -2.40 5.49 3.34
N TYR A 27 -3.60 5.69 3.88
CA TYR A 27 -4.04 6.97 4.43
C TYR A 27 -3.19 7.41 5.60
N LEU A 28 -2.92 6.49 6.53
CA LEU A 28 -2.08 6.76 7.69
C LEU A 28 -0.67 7.18 7.27
N TYR A 29 -0.10 6.54 6.24
CA TYR A 29 1.19 6.97 5.67
C TYR A 29 1.11 8.32 4.96
N GLY A 30 -0.01 8.62 4.28
CA GLY A 30 -0.26 9.92 3.67
C GLY A 30 -0.31 11.07 4.68
N ILE A 31 -0.97 10.83 5.83
CA ILE A 31 -1.00 11.79 6.94
C ILE A 31 0.40 11.98 7.52
N ALA A 32 1.12 10.90 7.84
CA ALA A 32 2.47 10.99 8.41
C ALA A 32 3.45 11.73 7.47
N LYS A 33 3.26 11.63 6.16
CA LYS A 33 4.07 12.38 5.18
C LYS A 33 3.66 13.85 5.01
N SER A 34 2.46 14.24 5.46
CA SER A 34 1.94 15.60 5.28
C SER A 34 2.80 16.67 5.94
N ASP A 35 3.46 16.33 7.05
CA ASP A 35 4.29 17.27 7.82
C ASP A 35 5.73 17.39 7.26
N GLY A 36 6.00 16.77 6.11
CA GLY A 36 7.25 16.89 5.35
C GLY A 36 8.40 15.99 5.84
N ASN A 37 8.34 15.52 7.09
CA ASN A 37 9.25 14.54 7.66
C ASN A 37 8.44 13.38 8.25
N VAL A 38 8.70 12.15 7.80
CA VAL A 38 8.11 10.95 8.40
C VAL A 38 9.09 10.45 9.46
N ASP A 39 8.73 10.58 10.73
CA ASP A 39 9.59 10.13 11.81
C ASP A 39 9.56 8.59 11.94
N LYS A 40 10.68 8.02 12.37
CA LYS A 40 10.78 6.55 12.58
C LYS A 40 9.74 6.04 13.57
N SER A 41 9.43 6.82 14.59
CA SER A 41 8.41 6.52 15.60
C SER A 41 7.00 6.40 15.00
N GLU A 42 6.68 7.24 14.02
CA GLU A 42 5.38 7.19 13.33
C GLU A 42 5.29 5.97 12.43
N ILE A 43 6.36 5.64 11.70
CA ILE A 43 6.43 4.43 10.87
C ILE A 43 6.23 3.19 11.74
N ASP A 44 6.90 3.12 12.89
CA ASP A 44 6.79 1.97 13.79
C ASP A 44 5.39 1.85 14.42
N LEU A 45 4.73 2.98 14.69
CA LEU A 45 3.34 3.02 15.12
C LEU A 45 2.41 2.52 14.02
N ILE A 46 2.55 3.02 12.78
CA ILE A 46 1.74 2.63 11.62
C ILE A 46 1.91 1.14 11.32
N ARG A 47 3.14 0.60 11.36
CA ARG A 47 3.40 -0.84 11.22
C ARG A 47 2.74 -1.65 12.32
N THR A 48 2.70 -1.13 13.54
CA THR A 48 2.00 -1.78 14.66
C THR A 48 0.50 -1.81 14.45
N ILE A 49 -0.10 -0.69 14.03
CA ILE A 49 -1.50 -0.62 13.62
C ILE A 49 -1.80 -1.63 12.51
N ALA A 50 -0.97 -1.67 11.47
CA ALA A 50 -1.15 -2.57 10.34
C ALA A 50 -1.15 -4.06 10.73
N ARG A 51 -0.29 -4.44 11.67
CA ARG A 51 -0.28 -5.80 12.24
C ARG A 51 -1.60 -6.12 12.95
N HIS A 52 -2.13 -5.19 13.74
CA HIS A 52 -3.42 -5.37 14.41
C HIS A 52 -4.61 -5.34 13.45
N LEU A 53 -4.53 -4.59 12.35
CA LEU A 53 -5.48 -4.63 11.25
C LEU A 53 -5.46 -5.97 10.49
N GLY A 54 -4.50 -6.87 10.75
CA GLY A 54 -4.38 -8.16 10.08
C GLY A 54 -3.93 -8.03 8.63
N ILE A 55 -3.08 -7.03 8.33
CA ILE A 55 -2.46 -6.83 7.03
C ILE A 55 -1.16 -7.65 6.97
N SER A 56 -0.87 -8.28 5.82
CA SER A 56 0.33 -9.10 5.69
C SER A 56 1.60 -8.22 5.64
N ALA A 57 2.74 -8.73 6.11
CA ALA A 57 3.99 -7.99 6.07
C ALA A 57 4.37 -7.54 4.64
N LYS A 58 4.03 -8.33 3.62
CA LYS A 58 4.27 -7.98 2.21
C LYS A 58 3.46 -6.77 1.78
N ASP A 59 2.17 -6.74 2.13
CA ASP A 59 1.30 -5.60 1.85
C ASP A 59 1.79 -4.34 2.59
N ILE A 60 2.23 -4.47 3.85
CA ILE A 60 2.77 -3.36 4.64
C ILE A 60 3.99 -2.76 3.94
N THR A 61 4.99 -3.59 3.60
CA THR A 61 6.20 -3.13 2.92
C THR A 61 5.89 -2.49 1.57
N SER A 62 4.96 -3.07 0.81
CA SER A 62 4.56 -2.53 -0.50
C SER A 62 3.84 -1.18 -0.39
N ILE A 63 3.03 -0.98 0.65
CA ILE A 63 2.33 0.30 0.90
C ILE A 63 3.28 1.33 1.47
N GLU A 64 4.26 0.91 2.27
CA GLU A 64 5.27 1.79 2.87
C GLU A 64 6.32 2.28 1.86
N GLU A 65 6.71 1.45 0.88
CA GLU A 65 7.83 1.75 -0.02
C GLU A 65 7.74 3.12 -0.74
N PRO A 66 6.58 3.57 -1.25
CA PRO A 66 6.42 4.89 -1.87
C PRO A 66 6.59 6.08 -0.90
N PHE A 67 6.53 5.85 0.41
CA PHE A 67 6.63 6.89 1.44
C PHE A 67 8.04 6.97 2.05
N ASN A 68 8.93 6.03 1.71
CA ASN A 68 10.31 6.06 2.15
C ASN A 68 11.05 7.26 1.51
N THR A 69 12.01 7.85 2.21
CA THR A 69 12.72 9.09 1.80
C THR A 69 13.70 8.91 0.64
N GLY A 70 13.72 7.73 0.00
CA GLY A 70 14.57 7.39 -1.13
C GLY A 70 13.79 7.10 -2.41
N SER A 71 14.49 6.62 -3.44
CA SER A 71 13.85 6.08 -4.64
C SER A 71 13.08 4.81 -4.28
N ALA A 72 11.75 4.84 -4.43
CA ALA A 72 10.89 3.71 -4.13
C ALA A 72 11.28 2.51 -4.99
N ASN A 73 11.54 1.36 -4.36
CA ASN A 73 11.89 0.15 -5.12
C ASN A 73 10.63 -0.40 -5.83
N PRO A 74 10.58 -0.40 -7.17
CA PRO A 74 9.37 -0.78 -7.89
C PRO A 74 9.00 -2.26 -7.71
N TYR A 75 9.98 -3.13 -7.43
CA TYR A 75 9.73 -4.56 -7.19
C TYR A 75 8.98 -4.77 -5.87
N LYS A 76 9.31 -3.99 -4.83
CA LYS A 76 8.61 -4.06 -3.55
C LYS A 76 7.20 -3.46 -3.64
N VAL A 77 7.02 -2.38 -4.42
CA VAL A 77 5.69 -1.83 -4.72
C VAL A 77 4.81 -2.89 -5.39
N LEU A 78 5.37 -3.73 -6.25
CA LEU A 78 4.66 -4.86 -6.86
C LEU A 78 4.61 -6.15 -6.01
N GLU A 79 5.12 -6.14 -4.77
CA GLU A 79 5.17 -7.30 -3.86
C GLU A 79 5.95 -8.52 -4.43
N ILE A 80 6.97 -8.27 -5.25
CA ILE A 80 7.76 -9.31 -5.94
C ILE A 80 9.25 -9.16 -5.67
N SER A 81 10.01 -10.24 -5.88
CA SER A 81 11.48 -10.21 -5.83
C SER A 81 12.04 -9.55 -7.10
N LYS A 82 13.21 -8.91 -6.98
CA LYS A 82 14.00 -8.43 -8.13
C LYS A 82 14.42 -9.56 -9.07
N ASP A 83 14.48 -10.79 -8.57
CA ASP A 83 14.89 -11.98 -9.34
C ASP A 83 13.70 -12.68 -10.02
N CYS A 84 12.48 -12.15 -9.88
CA CYS A 84 11.29 -12.72 -10.48
C CYS A 84 11.34 -12.67 -12.03
N SER A 85 10.61 -13.59 -12.66
CA SER A 85 10.42 -13.63 -14.11
C SER A 85 9.50 -12.50 -14.60
N ASN A 86 9.61 -12.12 -15.87
CA ASN A 86 8.73 -11.10 -16.47
C ASN A 86 7.24 -11.51 -16.44
N SER A 87 6.96 -12.82 -16.45
CA SER A 87 5.59 -13.35 -16.28
C SER A 87 5.04 -13.04 -14.89
N GLU A 88 5.87 -13.18 -13.85
CA GLU A 88 5.51 -12.86 -12.47
C GLU A 88 5.28 -11.36 -12.28
N VAL A 89 6.10 -10.49 -12.91
CA VAL A 89 5.87 -9.04 -12.90
C VAL A 89 4.48 -8.71 -13.46
N LYS A 90 4.14 -9.24 -14.63
CA LYS A 90 2.83 -9.02 -15.27
C LYS A 90 1.68 -9.56 -14.42
N LYS A 91 1.86 -10.72 -13.79
CA LYS A 91 0.87 -11.34 -12.91
C LYS A 91 0.64 -10.49 -11.65
N ALA A 92 1.70 -10.00 -11.04
CA ALA A 92 1.65 -9.14 -9.85
C ALA A 92 0.95 -7.80 -10.17
N TYR A 93 1.32 -7.16 -11.28
CA TYR A 93 0.64 -5.95 -11.75
C TYR A 93 -0.87 -6.16 -11.90
N ARG A 94 -1.30 -7.20 -12.62
CA ARG A 94 -2.75 -7.50 -12.79
C ARG A 94 -3.45 -7.73 -11.46
N LYS A 95 -2.81 -8.47 -10.54
CA LYS A 95 -3.39 -8.75 -9.22
C LYS A 95 -3.61 -7.46 -8.42
N LEU A 96 -2.61 -6.58 -8.38
CA LEU A 96 -2.68 -5.31 -7.65
C LEU A 96 -3.62 -4.31 -8.33
N ALA A 97 -3.61 -4.25 -9.67
CA ALA A 97 -4.52 -3.43 -10.45
C ALA A 97 -5.99 -3.77 -10.16
N ILE A 98 -6.34 -5.07 -10.08
CA ILE A 98 -7.69 -5.50 -9.70
C ILE A 98 -7.99 -5.16 -8.24
N LYS A 99 -7.02 -5.36 -7.33
CA LYS A 99 -7.18 -5.08 -5.89
C LYS A 99 -7.50 -3.60 -5.62
N PHE A 100 -6.91 -2.71 -6.41
CA PHE A 100 -7.07 -1.25 -6.28
C PHE A 100 -7.92 -0.62 -7.39
N HIS A 101 -8.64 -1.43 -8.16
CA HIS A 101 -9.53 -0.90 -9.20
C HIS A 101 -10.73 -0.18 -8.55
N PRO A 102 -11.13 1.02 -9.03
CA PRO A 102 -12.27 1.75 -8.47
C PRO A 102 -13.55 0.90 -8.41
N ASP A 103 -13.80 0.06 -9.43
CA ASP A 103 -14.92 -0.89 -9.45
C ASP A 103 -14.92 -1.90 -8.28
N LYS A 104 -13.73 -2.35 -7.84
CA LYS A 104 -13.60 -3.32 -6.74
C LYS A 104 -13.66 -2.67 -5.36
N ILE A 105 -13.36 -1.39 -5.28
CA ILE A 105 -13.33 -0.63 -4.04
C ILE A 105 -14.73 -0.06 -3.74
N GLY A 106 -15.55 0.16 -4.77
CA GLY A 106 -16.87 0.76 -4.66
C GLY A 106 -16.78 2.25 -4.39
N ASP A 107 -17.92 2.90 -4.19
CA ASP A 107 -17.93 4.28 -3.71
C ASP A 107 -17.75 4.31 -2.19
N LEU A 108 -16.54 4.66 -1.75
CA LEU A 108 -16.20 4.83 -0.35
C LEU A 108 -16.17 6.31 0.07
N GLY A 109 -16.64 7.20 -0.81
CA GLY A 109 -16.50 8.65 -0.68
C GLY A 109 -15.19 9.17 -1.31
N GLU A 110 -15.11 10.50 -1.45
CA GLU A 110 -14.06 11.19 -2.23
C GLU A 110 -12.64 10.88 -1.72
N GLY A 111 -12.43 10.85 -0.40
CA GLY A 111 -11.13 10.59 0.22
C GLY A 111 -10.57 9.19 -0.11
N PRO A 112 -11.24 8.10 0.28
CA PRO A 112 -10.76 6.75 -0.02
C PRO A 112 -10.67 6.44 -1.52
N ASN A 113 -11.57 6.99 -2.35
CA ASN A 113 -11.52 6.84 -3.81
C ASN A 113 -10.27 7.51 -4.40
N LYS A 114 -9.90 8.70 -3.91
CA LYS A 114 -8.66 9.38 -4.31
C LYS A 114 -7.43 8.53 -3.96
N GLN A 115 -7.41 7.93 -2.79
CA GLN A 115 -6.29 7.10 -2.36
C GLN A 115 -6.16 5.81 -3.15
N ALA A 116 -7.29 5.16 -3.46
CA ALA A 116 -7.34 4.01 -4.35
C ALA A 116 -6.71 4.34 -5.71
N LYS A 117 -7.07 5.50 -6.26
CA LYS A 117 -6.50 6.00 -7.52
C LYS A 117 -5.00 6.28 -7.39
N GLU A 118 -4.55 6.94 -6.33
CA GLU A 118 -3.11 7.16 -6.08
C GLU A 118 -2.34 5.84 -6.00
N ARG A 119 -2.91 4.83 -5.34
CA ARG A 119 -2.30 3.51 -5.24
C ARG A 119 -2.17 2.82 -6.57
N PHE A 120 -3.24 2.89 -7.37
CA PHE A 120 -3.26 2.34 -8.71
C PHE A 120 -2.17 2.98 -9.58
N LEU A 121 -2.02 4.32 -9.51
CA LEU A 121 -0.96 5.04 -10.22
C LEU A 121 0.44 4.63 -9.75
N GLN A 122 0.67 4.44 -8.45
CA GLN A 122 1.95 3.93 -7.94
C GLN A 122 2.29 2.54 -8.48
N VAL A 123 1.32 1.63 -8.49
CA VAL A 123 1.47 0.27 -9.03
C VAL A 123 1.77 0.31 -10.54
N GLN A 124 1.10 1.19 -11.28
CA GLN A 124 1.32 1.39 -12.71
C GLN A 124 2.73 1.94 -12.98
N SER A 125 3.14 2.99 -12.27
CA SER A 125 4.48 3.58 -12.40
C SER A 125 5.58 2.57 -12.10
N ALA A 126 5.44 1.77 -11.04
CA ALA A 126 6.40 0.71 -10.69
C ALA A 126 6.51 -0.36 -11.78
N TYR A 127 5.38 -0.76 -12.36
CA TYR A 127 5.36 -1.70 -13.48
C TYR A 127 6.08 -1.14 -14.71
N GLU A 128 5.79 0.10 -15.10
CA GLU A 128 6.45 0.75 -16.25
C GLU A 128 7.95 0.94 -16.03
N GLU A 129 8.38 1.25 -14.81
CA GLU A 129 9.80 1.37 -14.46
C GLU A 129 10.54 0.03 -14.59
N ILE A 130 9.95 -1.07 -14.09
CA ILE A 130 10.51 -2.41 -14.24
C ILE A 130 10.54 -2.81 -15.71
N LYS A 131 9.47 -2.51 -16.44
CA LYS A 131 9.36 -2.77 -17.88
C LYS A 131 10.45 -2.06 -18.66
N LYS A 132 10.71 -0.78 -18.37
CA LYS A 132 11.78 0.02 -18.98
C LYS A 132 13.15 -0.54 -18.62
N THR A 133 13.39 -0.84 -17.34
CA THR A 133 14.67 -1.35 -16.84
C THR A 133 15.04 -2.70 -17.43
N ARG A 134 14.05 -3.59 -17.60
CA ARG A 134 14.26 -4.96 -18.12
C ARG A 134 14.04 -5.10 -19.63
N GLY A 135 13.53 -4.08 -20.30
CA GLY A 135 13.39 -4.04 -21.76
C GLY A 135 12.38 -5.02 -22.37
N PHE A 136 11.34 -5.46 -21.64
CA PHE A 136 10.33 -6.38 -22.17
C PHE A 136 9.04 -5.66 -22.58
N LYS A 137 8.35 -6.15 -23.61
CA LYS A 137 7.07 -5.58 -24.11
C LYS A 137 5.85 -6.07 -23.33
#